data_AF-A0A5M9Z5V3-F1
#
_entry.id   AF-A0A5M9Z5V3-F1
#
_cell.length_a   1.000
_cell.length_b   1.000
_cell.length_c   1.000
_cell.angle_alpha   90.00
_cell.angle_beta   90.00
_cell.angle_gamma   90.00
#
_symmetry.space_group_name_H-M   'P 1'
#
loop_
_entity.id
_entity.type
_entity.pdbx_description
1 polymer ?
#
loop_
_entity_poly.entity_id
_entity_poly.type
_entity_poly.pdbx_seq_one_letter_code
_entity_poly.pdbx_strand_id
1 'polypeptide(L)'
;MSVNAQLTDRERVELTKKAYDELQLGDTIKIDQHYLGTVCRNVYAKDGMRAFVISSPNEITILFKGSYGFKKGTPQTWRDEWIKTNLPILKALLARKRTIPSQLKSAAHLLNQTINQFKGSRIYIYGHSLGSINAQFALANCRHPEAIAAAYLYEGTNIWLLLTPAERRQVAKMREKIFNYVDIYDPVTLGITETHHMVGKLCYVDSEPMQPIKQHMWGGYNFNADGSLKLRKVDQAFLAESRSERKLLARSGDLADFLEKMGSAEEVKKLATDKIEQLVQRYPDHKSLAKLAALFEGERNDKLSHRKK
;
A
#
# COMPACT_ATOMS: atom_id res chain seq x y z
N MET A 1 -0.78 -26.19 13.05
CA MET A 1 -0.93 -25.46 11.77
C MET A 1 -0.60 -24.00 12.02
N SER A 2 -0.19 -23.27 10.97
CA SER A 2 0.11 -21.86 11.12
C SER A 2 -1.18 -21.03 11.29
N VAL A 3 -1.28 -20.17 12.30
CA VAL A 3 -2.49 -19.35 12.54
C VAL A 3 -2.64 -18.31 11.44
N ASN A 4 -1.56 -17.61 11.09
CA ASN A 4 -1.59 -16.65 9.98
C ASN A 4 -2.00 -17.29 8.64
N ALA A 5 -1.62 -18.54 8.40
CA ALA A 5 -1.99 -19.25 7.18
C ALA A 5 -3.49 -19.60 7.09
N GLN A 6 -4.19 -19.64 8.23
CA GLN A 6 -5.62 -19.97 8.30
C GLN A 6 -6.53 -18.76 8.09
N LEU A 7 -6.00 -17.54 8.20
CA LEU A 7 -6.80 -16.33 7.97
C LEU A 7 -7.37 -16.29 6.55
N THR A 8 -8.59 -15.82 6.42
CA THR A 8 -9.17 -15.38 5.15
C THR A 8 -8.57 -14.04 4.71
N ASP A 9 -8.77 -13.62 3.46
CA ASP A 9 -8.28 -12.31 3.03
C ASP A 9 -8.96 -11.16 3.78
N ARG A 10 -10.24 -11.34 4.14
CA ARG A 10 -10.98 -10.39 4.98
C ARG A 10 -10.30 -10.22 6.34
N GLU A 11 -9.97 -11.32 7.00
CA GLU A 11 -9.28 -11.30 8.29
C GLU A 11 -7.86 -10.73 8.19
N ARG A 12 -7.15 -10.96 7.09
CA ARG A 12 -5.83 -10.34 6.83
C ARG A 12 -5.94 -8.82 6.68
N VAL A 13 -6.98 -8.32 6.03
CA VAL A 13 -7.26 -6.88 5.94
C VAL A 13 -7.55 -6.31 7.33
N GLU A 14 -8.38 -6.97 8.14
CA GLU A 14 -8.64 -6.56 9.53
C GLU A 14 -7.37 -6.58 10.39
N LEU A 15 -6.52 -7.60 10.23
CA LEU A 15 -5.22 -7.65 10.89
C LEU A 15 -4.31 -6.48 10.48
N THR A 16 -4.28 -6.15 9.19
CA THR A 16 -3.46 -5.04 8.67
C THR A 16 -3.95 -3.70 9.23
N LYS A 17 -5.28 -3.52 9.36
CA LYS A 17 -5.88 -2.31 9.96
C LYS A 17 -5.44 -2.09 11.41
N LYS A 18 -5.15 -3.15 12.17
CA LYS A 18 -4.63 -3.03 13.55
C LYS A 18 -3.32 -2.26 13.65
N ALA A 19 -2.54 -2.14 12.56
CA ALA A 19 -1.37 -1.27 12.55
C ALA A 19 -1.73 0.20 12.87
N TYR A 20 -2.97 0.62 12.63
CA TYR A 20 -3.46 1.96 12.94
C TYR A 20 -4.03 2.11 14.36
N ASP A 21 -4.03 1.03 15.15
CA ASP A 21 -4.56 1.05 16.51
C ASP A 21 -3.57 1.56 17.55
N GLU A 22 -2.33 1.87 17.16
CA GLU A 22 -1.26 2.28 18.07
C GLU A 22 -1.05 1.23 19.19
N LEU A 23 -0.80 0.00 18.76
CA LEU A 23 -0.69 -1.17 19.64
C LEU A 23 0.43 -1.00 20.67
N GLN A 24 0.16 -1.42 21.90
CA GLN A 24 1.06 -1.35 23.04
C GLN A 24 1.73 -2.70 23.32
N LEU A 25 2.87 -2.66 24.02
CA LEU A 25 3.54 -3.88 24.47
C LEU A 25 2.61 -4.68 25.40
N GLY A 26 2.52 -5.98 25.19
CA GLY A 26 1.63 -6.86 25.96
C GLY A 26 0.21 -6.97 25.40
N ASP A 27 -0.16 -6.17 24.39
CA ASP A 27 -1.48 -6.28 23.76
C ASP A 27 -1.68 -7.66 23.12
N THR A 28 -2.83 -8.27 23.41
CA THR A 28 -3.23 -9.53 22.78
C THR A 28 -3.90 -9.25 21.44
N ILE A 29 -3.37 -9.84 20.37
CA ILE A 29 -3.90 -9.69 19.02
C ILE A 29 -4.75 -10.90 18.65
N LYS A 30 -6.04 -10.65 18.47
CA LYS A 30 -7.02 -11.60 17.95
C LYS A 30 -7.74 -11.01 16.75
N ILE A 31 -8.06 -11.87 15.78
CA ILE A 31 -8.93 -11.58 14.65
C ILE A 31 -9.95 -12.70 14.57
N ASP A 32 -11.22 -12.37 14.82
CA ASP A 32 -12.27 -13.36 14.99
C ASP A 32 -11.86 -14.45 16.02
N GLN A 33 -11.97 -15.73 15.68
CA GLN A 33 -11.52 -16.84 16.53
C GLN A 33 -9.99 -17.02 16.60
N HIS A 34 -9.22 -16.34 15.75
CA HIS A 34 -7.78 -16.58 15.62
C HIS A 34 -6.98 -15.76 16.64
N TYR A 35 -6.17 -16.42 17.46
CA TYR A 35 -5.18 -15.79 18.33
C TYR A 35 -3.83 -15.70 17.62
N LEU A 36 -3.39 -14.48 17.29
CA LEU A 36 -2.18 -14.22 16.51
C LEU A 36 -0.94 -14.03 17.39
N GLY A 37 -1.13 -13.79 18.68
CA GLY A 37 -0.04 -13.62 19.65
C GLY A 37 -0.15 -12.36 20.48
N THR A 38 0.97 -11.99 21.08
CA THR A 38 1.10 -10.80 21.91
C THR A 38 2.09 -9.84 21.29
N VAL A 39 1.81 -8.54 21.33
CA VAL A 39 2.74 -7.50 20.89
C VAL A 39 3.98 -7.52 21.79
N CYS A 40 5.12 -7.90 21.21
CA CYS A 40 6.40 -8.01 21.92
C CYS A 40 7.37 -6.87 21.56
N ARG A 41 7.07 -6.10 20.51
CA ARG A 41 7.81 -4.89 20.16
C ARG A 41 6.89 -3.90 19.44
N ASN A 42 6.92 -2.64 19.86
CA ASN A 42 6.43 -1.51 19.09
C ASN A 42 7.62 -0.66 18.64
N VAL A 43 7.53 -0.07 17.45
CA VAL A 43 8.61 0.73 16.87
C VAL A 43 8.07 2.10 16.51
N TYR A 44 8.72 3.13 17.05
CA TYR A 44 8.47 4.55 16.78
C TYR A 44 9.79 5.20 16.40
N ALA A 45 10.22 5.02 15.14
CA ALA A 45 11.49 5.56 14.68
C ALA A 45 11.42 7.07 14.45
N LYS A 46 12.55 7.77 14.65
CA LYS A 46 12.66 9.23 14.45
C LYS A 46 12.37 9.68 13.02
N ASP A 47 12.55 8.77 12.05
CA ASP A 47 12.23 8.98 10.63
C ASP A 47 10.75 8.74 10.28
N GLY A 48 9.91 8.51 11.30
CA GLY A 48 8.48 8.27 11.15
C GLY A 48 8.12 6.82 10.82
N MET A 49 9.07 5.89 10.74
CA MET A 49 8.76 4.46 10.59
C MET A 49 8.01 3.96 11.83
N ARG A 50 6.85 3.35 11.61
CA ARG A 50 6.07 2.70 12.67
C ARG A 50 5.78 1.25 12.31
N ALA A 51 6.00 0.37 13.27
CA ALA A 51 5.73 -1.05 13.10
C ALA A 51 5.49 -1.75 14.43
N PHE A 52 4.77 -2.87 14.38
CA PHE A 52 4.46 -3.69 15.54
C PHE A 52 4.87 -5.13 15.26
N VAL A 53 5.55 -5.76 16.21
CA VAL A 53 5.95 -7.17 16.16
C VAL A 53 5.10 -7.93 17.18
N ILE A 54 4.40 -8.93 16.68
CA ILE A 54 3.51 -9.79 17.45
C ILE A 54 4.14 -11.17 17.44
N SER A 55 4.35 -11.75 18.62
CA SER A 55 4.92 -13.09 18.75
C SER A 55 3.90 -14.10 19.27
N SER A 56 3.94 -15.28 18.65
CA SER A 56 3.36 -16.52 19.13
C SER A 56 4.46 -17.60 19.12
N PRO A 57 4.27 -18.78 19.75
CA PRO A 57 5.34 -19.76 19.93
C PRO A 57 6.13 -20.15 18.66
N ASN A 58 5.52 -20.15 17.48
CA ASN A 58 6.18 -20.55 16.23
C ASN A 58 6.08 -19.51 15.09
N GLU A 59 5.44 -18.36 15.34
CA GLU A 59 5.22 -17.33 14.33
C GLU A 59 5.48 -15.94 14.86
N ILE A 60 6.01 -15.11 13.98
CA ILE A 60 6.13 -13.68 14.19
C ILE A 60 5.36 -12.94 13.11
N THR A 61 4.50 -12.03 13.53
CA THR A 61 3.78 -11.14 12.63
C THR A 61 4.34 -9.73 12.76
N ILE A 62 4.74 -9.13 11.65
CA ILE A 62 5.19 -7.74 11.58
C ILE A 62 4.12 -6.92 10.85
N LEU A 63 3.54 -5.94 11.54
CA LEU A 63 2.62 -4.98 10.97
C LEU A 63 3.37 -3.69 10.70
N PHE A 64 3.67 -3.39 9.43
CA PHE A 64 4.19 -2.08 9.04
C PHE A 64 3.04 -1.11 8.88
N LYS A 65 3.05 -0.06 9.69
CA LYS A 65 2.01 0.96 9.66
C LYS A 65 2.24 1.90 8.49
N GLY A 66 1.18 2.22 7.75
CA GLY A 66 1.20 3.32 6.80
C GLY A 66 1.24 4.70 7.49
N SER A 67 1.28 5.74 6.68
CA SER A 67 1.16 7.13 7.13
C SER A 67 -0.10 7.35 7.97
N TYR A 68 0.01 8.22 8.98
CA TYR A 68 -1.09 8.57 9.89
C TYR A 68 -2.14 9.41 9.15
N GLY A 69 -3.39 9.29 9.58
CA GLY A 69 -4.56 9.98 9.03
C GLY A 69 -5.89 9.49 9.64
N PHE A 70 -5.90 8.32 10.29
CA PHE A 70 -7.15 7.56 10.44
C PHE A 70 -7.89 7.66 11.76
N LYS A 71 -7.40 8.41 12.77
CA LYS A 71 -8.05 8.34 14.11
C LYS A 71 -8.62 9.61 14.72
N LYS A 72 -8.19 10.84 14.38
CA LYS A 72 -8.88 12.07 14.84
C LYS A 72 -8.58 13.24 13.90
N GLY A 73 -9.53 13.60 13.03
CA GLY A 73 -9.40 14.75 12.15
C GLY A 73 -10.52 14.81 11.10
N THR A 74 -10.70 15.99 10.50
CA THR A 74 -11.57 16.20 9.33
C THR A 74 -10.95 15.57 8.07
N PRO A 75 -11.74 15.26 7.01
CA PRO A 75 -11.22 14.76 5.74
C PRO A 75 -10.17 15.66 5.06
N GLN A 76 -10.06 16.94 5.44
CA GLN A 76 -8.99 17.84 5.01
C GLN A 76 -7.67 17.54 5.75
N THR A 77 -7.67 17.56 7.08
CA THR A 77 -6.50 17.21 7.91
C THR A 77 -5.94 15.81 7.60
N TRP A 78 -6.83 14.87 7.26
CA TRP A 78 -6.48 13.53 6.78
C TRP A 78 -5.59 13.56 5.53
N ARG A 79 -5.96 14.40 4.55
CA ARG A 79 -5.28 14.52 3.25
C ARG A 79 -3.91 15.15 3.46
N ASP A 80 -3.87 16.22 4.24
CA ASP A 80 -2.67 17.04 4.43
C ASP A 80 -1.54 16.28 5.12
N GLU A 81 -1.85 15.48 6.16
CA GLU A 81 -0.85 14.70 6.92
C GLU A 81 -0.31 13.50 6.13
N TRP A 82 -1.19 12.81 5.40
CA TRP A 82 -0.80 11.73 4.50
C TRP A 82 0.13 12.28 3.40
N ILE A 83 -0.27 13.37 2.72
CA ILE A 83 0.54 13.99 1.65
C ILE A 83 1.90 14.44 2.18
N LYS A 84 1.93 15.17 3.28
CA LYS A 84 3.17 15.70 3.86
C LYS A 84 4.20 14.61 4.20
N THR A 85 3.72 13.42 4.58
CA THR A 85 4.58 12.31 5.00
C THR A 85 4.99 11.41 3.83
N ASN A 86 4.06 11.05 2.95
CA ASN A 86 4.33 10.10 1.87
C ASN A 86 4.95 10.76 0.65
N LEU A 87 4.59 12.02 0.37
CA LEU A 87 5.07 12.69 -0.83
C LEU A 87 6.59 12.84 -0.86
N PRO A 88 7.31 13.22 0.21
CA PRO A 88 8.77 13.29 0.16
C PRO A 88 9.41 11.92 -0.13
N ILE A 89 8.83 10.84 0.40
CA ILE A 89 9.29 9.47 0.16
C ILE A 89 9.02 9.08 -1.28
N LEU A 90 7.79 9.31 -1.76
CA LEU A 90 7.41 9.05 -3.14
C LEU A 90 8.20 9.92 -4.12
N LYS A 91 8.48 11.19 -3.80
CA LYS A 91 9.40 12.10 -4.52
C LYS A 91 10.80 11.51 -4.59
N ALA A 92 11.36 11.04 -3.48
CA ALA A 92 12.68 10.44 -3.46
C ALA A 92 12.73 9.14 -4.28
N LEU A 93 11.70 8.30 -4.16
CA LEU A 93 11.54 7.07 -4.92
C LEU A 93 11.46 7.39 -6.43
N LEU A 94 10.59 8.30 -6.82
CA LEU A 94 10.33 8.62 -8.22
C LEU A 94 11.45 9.41 -8.88
N ALA A 95 12.02 10.42 -8.20
CA ALA A 95 13.05 11.30 -8.76
C ALA A 95 14.38 10.59 -9.11
N ARG A 96 14.48 9.26 -8.92
CA ARG A 96 15.69 8.44 -9.10
C ARG A 96 16.92 9.02 -8.41
N LYS A 97 16.74 9.94 -7.45
CA LYS A 97 17.81 10.38 -6.57
C LYS A 97 18.21 9.14 -5.78
N ARG A 98 19.46 8.70 -5.90
CA ARG A 98 20.00 7.47 -5.27
C ARG A 98 19.91 7.48 -3.72
N THR A 99 19.31 8.50 -3.12
CA THR A 99 19.10 8.64 -1.68
C THR A 99 17.88 7.84 -1.25
N ILE A 100 18.11 6.60 -0.83
CA ILE A 100 17.09 5.75 -0.19
C ILE A 100 16.60 6.44 1.09
N PRO A 101 15.28 6.69 1.23
CA PRO A 101 14.70 7.26 2.45
C PRO A 101 15.09 6.44 3.70
N SER A 102 15.44 7.13 4.79
CA SER A 102 15.86 6.47 6.04
C SER A 102 14.81 5.50 6.59
N GLN A 103 13.53 5.84 6.44
CA GLN A 103 12.40 5.01 6.85
C GLN A 103 12.47 3.58 6.27
N LEU A 104 12.85 3.45 5.00
CA LEU A 104 12.98 2.16 4.33
C LEU A 104 14.14 1.35 4.91
N LYS A 105 15.27 2.01 5.20
CA LYS A 105 16.42 1.38 5.86
C LYS A 105 16.05 0.89 7.27
N SER A 106 15.29 1.69 8.02
CA SER A 106 14.76 1.32 9.33
C SER A 106 13.84 0.10 9.26
N ALA A 107 12.97 0.01 8.23
CA ALA A 107 12.12 -1.16 8.01
C ALA A 107 12.94 -2.43 7.69
N ALA A 108 13.95 -2.32 6.82
CA ALA A 108 14.86 -3.43 6.52
C ALA A 108 15.67 -3.88 7.74
N HIS A 109 16.12 -2.92 8.56
CA HIS A 109 16.81 -3.22 9.80
C HIS A 109 15.91 -3.96 10.79
N LEU A 110 14.67 -3.49 10.98
CA LEU A 110 13.69 -4.14 11.84
C LEU A 110 13.46 -5.60 11.42
N LEU A 111 13.18 -5.86 10.14
CA LEU A 111 12.92 -7.23 9.67
C LEU A 111 14.09 -8.18 9.99
N ASN A 112 15.31 -7.76 9.66
CA ASN A 112 16.50 -8.58 9.90
C ASN A 112 16.78 -8.77 11.39
N GLN A 113 16.58 -7.74 12.22
CA GLN A 113 16.68 -7.87 13.69
C GLN A 113 15.66 -8.86 14.23
N THR A 114 14.41 -8.75 13.78
CA THR A 114 13.32 -9.65 14.21
C THR A 114 13.62 -11.09 13.84
N ILE A 115 14.09 -11.38 12.62
CA ILE A 115 14.49 -12.74 12.23
C ILE A 115 15.62 -13.27 13.12
N ASN A 116 16.63 -12.43 13.40
CA ASN A 116 17.76 -12.82 14.25
C ASN A 116 17.36 -13.07 15.70
N GLN A 117 16.38 -12.33 16.22
CA GLN A 117 15.85 -12.49 17.57
C GLN A 117 14.99 -13.76 17.68
N PHE A 118 14.19 -14.05 16.65
CA PHE A 118 13.23 -15.17 16.62
C PHE A 118 13.65 -16.24 15.60
N LYS A 119 14.89 -16.74 15.73
CA LYS A 119 15.42 -17.78 14.84
C LYS A 119 14.53 -19.02 14.85
N GLY A 120 14.28 -19.57 13.67
CA GLY A 120 13.41 -20.74 13.48
C GLY A 120 11.91 -20.43 13.43
N SER A 121 11.49 -19.19 13.72
CA SER A 121 10.08 -18.79 13.58
C SER A 121 9.72 -18.48 12.13
N ARG A 122 8.44 -18.70 11.79
CA ARG A 122 7.87 -18.29 10.50
C ARG A 122 7.47 -16.82 10.57
N ILE A 123 7.96 -16.00 9.65
CA ILE A 123 7.68 -14.56 9.62
C ILE A 123 6.53 -14.25 8.64
N TYR A 124 5.51 -13.58 9.14
CA TYR A 124 4.40 -13.01 8.38
C TYR A 124 4.50 -11.49 8.41
N ILE A 125 4.30 -10.85 7.26
CA ILE A 125 4.46 -9.41 7.10
C ILE A 125 3.18 -8.82 6.52
N TYR A 126 2.69 -7.74 7.11
CA TYR A 126 1.55 -6.99 6.62
C TYR A 126 1.92 -5.53 6.47
N GLY A 127 1.41 -4.89 5.42
CA GLY A 127 1.66 -3.47 5.19
C GLY A 127 0.62 -2.86 4.27
N HIS A 128 0.22 -1.65 4.59
CA HIS A 128 -0.70 -0.85 3.79
C HIS A 128 -0.07 0.50 3.44
N SER A 129 -0.31 1.01 2.22
CA SER A 129 0.18 2.32 1.80
C SER A 129 1.70 2.41 1.97
N LEU A 130 2.22 3.40 2.71
CA LEU A 130 3.63 3.48 3.06
C LEU A 130 4.18 2.25 3.81
N GLY A 131 3.34 1.58 4.60
CA GLY A 131 3.68 0.32 5.26
C GLY A 131 3.98 -0.80 4.26
N SER A 132 3.26 -0.83 3.12
CA SER A 132 3.56 -1.75 2.01
C SER A 132 4.92 -1.42 1.39
N ILE A 133 5.22 -0.14 1.14
CA ILE A 133 6.52 0.30 0.59
C ILE A 133 7.68 -0.08 1.54
N ASN A 134 7.51 0.16 2.85
CA ASN A 134 8.46 -0.26 3.90
C ASN A 134 8.70 -1.77 3.86
N ALA A 135 7.63 -2.56 3.79
CA ALA A 135 7.71 -4.02 3.73
C ALA A 135 8.39 -4.51 2.44
N GLN A 136 8.07 -3.95 1.27
CA GLN A 136 8.70 -4.29 0.00
C GLN A 136 10.22 -4.07 0.07
N PHE A 137 10.65 -2.92 0.61
CA PHE A 137 12.08 -2.62 0.73
C PHE A 137 12.77 -3.53 1.76
N ALA A 138 12.10 -3.81 2.87
CA ALA A 138 12.60 -4.73 3.89
C ALA A 138 12.79 -6.14 3.34
N LEU A 139 11.81 -6.65 2.59
CA LEU A 139 11.89 -7.95 1.90
C LEU A 139 13.04 -7.98 0.90
N ALA A 140 13.23 -6.91 0.12
CA ALA A 140 14.32 -6.81 -0.84
C ALA A 140 15.72 -6.83 -0.19
N ASN A 141 15.81 -6.42 1.07
CA ASN A 141 17.03 -6.41 1.88
C ASN A 141 17.02 -7.49 2.99
N CYS A 142 16.14 -8.48 2.89
CA CYS A 142 16.05 -9.58 3.86
C CYS A 142 17.24 -10.52 3.68
N ARG A 143 17.99 -10.81 4.75
CA ARG A 143 19.16 -11.71 4.72
C ARG A 143 18.77 -13.19 4.79
N HIS A 144 17.57 -13.48 5.30
CA HIS A 144 17.06 -14.81 5.59
C HIS A 144 15.68 -15.04 4.92
N PRO A 145 15.63 -15.09 3.57
CA PRO A 145 14.38 -15.23 2.82
C PRO A 145 13.62 -16.52 3.12
N GLU A 146 14.32 -17.55 3.60
CA GLU A 146 13.76 -18.82 4.04
C GLU A 146 12.83 -18.67 5.25
N ALA A 147 13.08 -17.70 6.13
CA ALA A 147 12.26 -17.45 7.32
C ALA A 147 10.93 -16.78 6.98
N ILE A 148 10.83 -16.11 5.82
CA ILE A 148 9.60 -15.47 5.37
C ILE A 148 8.60 -16.55 4.96
N ALA A 149 7.44 -16.53 5.60
CA ALA A 149 6.33 -17.43 5.30
C ALA A 149 5.36 -16.80 4.29
N ALA A 150 4.92 -15.57 4.55
CA ALA A 150 4.13 -14.79 3.60
C ALA A 150 4.22 -13.28 3.90
N ALA A 151 3.97 -12.45 2.90
CA ALA A 151 3.80 -11.02 3.03
C ALA A 151 2.55 -10.56 2.27
N TYR A 152 1.67 -9.80 2.92
CA TYR A 152 0.43 -9.28 2.37
C TYR A 152 0.48 -7.76 2.35
N LEU A 153 0.55 -7.20 1.16
CA LEU A 153 0.90 -5.82 0.91
C LEU A 153 -0.25 -5.16 0.16
N TYR A 154 -0.80 -4.08 0.70
CA TYR A 154 -2.01 -3.44 0.18
C TYR A 154 -1.71 -2.01 -0.24
N GLU A 155 -2.14 -1.63 -1.45
CA GLU A 155 -2.23 -0.23 -1.88
C GLU A 155 -0.92 0.55 -1.73
N GLY A 156 0.20 -0.11 -2.00
CA GLY A 156 1.53 0.48 -1.96
C GLY A 156 2.11 0.66 -3.35
N THR A 157 2.81 1.77 -3.57
CA THR A 157 3.61 1.97 -4.78
C THR A 157 4.61 0.82 -4.98
N ASN A 158 4.71 0.30 -6.21
CA ASN A 158 5.68 -0.73 -6.56
C ASN A 158 7.09 -0.13 -6.65
N ILE A 159 8.01 -0.60 -5.80
CA ILE A 159 9.38 -0.07 -5.74
C ILE A 159 10.38 -0.80 -6.65
N TRP A 160 9.94 -1.77 -7.46
CA TRP A 160 10.83 -2.64 -8.23
C TRP A 160 11.91 -1.90 -9.04
N LEU A 161 11.56 -0.78 -9.68
CA LEU A 161 12.48 0.01 -10.49
C LEU A 161 13.63 0.62 -9.69
N LEU A 162 13.46 0.73 -8.38
CA LEU A 162 14.38 1.35 -7.43
C LEU A 162 15.33 0.33 -6.81
N LEU A 163 14.93 -0.94 -6.87
CA LEU A 163 15.75 -2.04 -6.40
C LEU A 163 16.96 -2.24 -7.32
N THR A 164 18.11 -2.43 -6.70
CA THR A 164 19.33 -2.91 -7.33
C THR A 164 19.14 -4.34 -7.88
N PRO A 165 20.01 -4.81 -8.79
CA PRO A 165 19.95 -6.19 -9.25
C PRO A 165 20.04 -7.23 -8.13
N ALA A 166 20.79 -6.95 -7.06
CA ALA A 166 20.90 -7.85 -5.91
C ALA A 166 19.59 -7.94 -5.11
N GLU A 167 18.97 -6.79 -4.81
CA GLU A 167 17.67 -6.71 -4.16
C GLU A 167 16.56 -7.40 -4.98
N ARG A 168 16.58 -7.24 -6.32
CA ARG A 168 15.65 -7.94 -7.22
C ARG A 168 15.81 -9.46 -7.17
N ARG A 169 17.04 -9.96 -7.15
CA ARG A 169 17.31 -11.40 -6.95
C ARG A 169 16.81 -11.87 -5.58
N GLN A 170 16.89 -11.03 -4.56
CA GLN A 170 16.45 -11.38 -3.23
C GLN A 170 14.92 -11.52 -3.15
N VAL A 171 14.16 -10.55 -3.68
CA VAL A 171 12.69 -10.68 -3.74
C VAL A 171 12.24 -11.82 -4.64
N ALA A 172 12.99 -12.15 -5.70
CA ALA A 172 12.67 -13.27 -6.59
C ALA A 172 12.62 -14.62 -5.85
N LYS A 173 13.50 -14.84 -4.86
CA LYS A 173 13.49 -16.05 -4.01
C LYS A 173 12.20 -16.21 -3.19
N MET A 174 11.50 -15.11 -2.96
CA MET A 174 10.28 -15.04 -2.13
C MET A 174 9.05 -14.68 -2.95
N ARG A 175 9.13 -14.64 -4.29
CA ARG A 175 8.06 -14.14 -5.16
C ARG A 175 6.72 -14.78 -4.85
N GLU A 176 6.70 -16.10 -4.67
CA GLU A 176 5.49 -16.86 -4.40
C GLU A 176 4.86 -16.62 -3.02
N LYS A 177 5.60 -15.96 -2.13
CA LYS A 177 5.21 -15.66 -0.75
C LYS A 177 4.76 -14.21 -0.56
N ILE A 178 4.98 -13.34 -1.54
CA ILE A 178 4.67 -11.91 -1.44
C ILE A 178 3.45 -11.62 -2.31
N PHE A 179 2.35 -11.19 -1.70
CA PHE A 179 1.09 -10.87 -2.34
C PHE A 179 0.88 -9.37 -2.30
N ASN A 180 0.90 -8.74 -3.48
CA ASN A 180 0.78 -7.30 -3.64
C ASN A 180 -0.61 -6.99 -4.23
N TYR A 181 -1.51 -6.56 -3.36
CA TYR A 181 -2.88 -6.20 -3.68
C TYR A 181 -2.91 -4.77 -4.21
N VAL A 182 -3.39 -4.65 -5.43
CA VAL A 182 -3.36 -3.40 -6.19
C VAL A 182 -4.75 -3.13 -6.74
N ASP A 183 -5.29 -1.98 -6.38
CA ASP A 183 -6.48 -1.41 -6.97
C ASP A 183 -6.09 -0.33 -8.00
N ILE A 184 -6.43 -0.53 -9.28
CA ILE A 184 -6.05 0.44 -10.32
C ILE A 184 -6.70 1.82 -10.15
N TYR A 185 -7.82 1.88 -9.41
CA TYR A 185 -8.51 3.14 -9.14
C TYR A 185 -7.92 3.87 -7.93
N ASP A 186 -7.02 3.23 -7.16
CA ASP A 186 -6.28 3.92 -6.12
C ASP A 186 -5.29 4.92 -6.78
N PRO A 187 -5.34 6.21 -6.43
CA PRO A 187 -4.36 7.18 -6.92
C PRO A 187 -2.93 6.96 -6.40
N VAL A 188 -2.74 6.17 -5.33
CA VAL A 188 -1.45 5.96 -4.66
C VAL A 188 -0.66 4.80 -5.25
N THR A 189 -1.36 3.79 -5.77
CA THR A 189 -0.72 2.69 -6.47
C THR A 189 -0.09 3.23 -7.75
N LEU A 190 1.22 3.02 -7.88
CA LEU A 190 2.03 3.48 -9.01
C LEU A 190 3.11 2.44 -9.32
N GLY A 191 3.61 2.47 -10.56
CA GLY A 191 4.58 1.52 -11.04
C GLY A 191 3.98 0.13 -11.21
N ILE A 192 2.66 0.05 -11.34
CA ILE A 192 1.92 -1.20 -11.53
C ILE A 192 2.35 -1.80 -12.86
N THR A 193 2.58 -3.11 -12.87
CA THR A 193 3.00 -3.80 -14.08
C THR A 193 2.39 -5.18 -14.19
N GLU A 194 2.04 -5.53 -15.42
CA GLU A 194 1.68 -6.90 -15.80
C GLU A 194 2.88 -7.81 -15.95
N THR A 195 4.07 -7.22 -15.97
CA THR A 195 5.31 -7.97 -16.10
C THR A 195 5.81 -8.44 -14.73
N HIS A 196 6.88 -9.24 -14.74
CA HIS A 196 7.56 -9.66 -13.53
C HIS A 196 8.29 -8.52 -12.80
N HIS A 197 8.21 -7.28 -13.30
CA HIS A 197 8.86 -6.10 -12.72
C HIS A 197 8.11 -5.54 -11.49
N MET A 198 7.80 -6.41 -10.54
CA MET A 198 7.13 -6.06 -9.30
C MET A 198 7.68 -6.88 -8.12
N VAL A 199 7.58 -6.30 -6.92
CA VAL A 199 7.88 -7.03 -5.69
C VAL A 199 6.72 -7.98 -5.37
N GLY A 200 6.94 -9.27 -5.60
CA GLY A 200 5.96 -10.32 -5.35
C GLY A 200 5.03 -10.62 -6.53
N LYS A 201 3.85 -11.13 -6.21
CA LYS A 201 2.75 -11.42 -7.14
C LYS A 201 1.72 -10.30 -7.14
N LEU A 202 1.11 -10.08 -8.29
CA LEU A 202 -0.02 -9.20 -8.46
C LEU A 202 -1.29 -9.88 -7.95
N CYS A 203 -1.99 -9.22 -7.04
CA CYS A 203 -3.36 -9.51 -6.65
C CYS A 203 -4.21 -8.32 -7.11
N TYR A 204 -4.71 -8.37 -8.35
CA TYR A 204 -5.47 -7.27 -8.93
C TYR A 204 -6.89 -7.24 -8.34
N VAL A 205 -7.18 -6.21 -7.54
CA VAL A 205 -8.43 -6.09 -6.79
C VAL A 205 -9.59 -5.83 -7.73
N ASP A 206 -10.68 -6.58 -7.52
CA ASP A 206 -11.95 -6.37 -8.22
C ASP A 206 -12.81 -5.33 -7.49
N SER A 207 -12.54 -4.06 -7.78
CA SER A 207 -13.20 -2.91 -7.17
C SER A 207 -13.96 -2.05 -8.19
N GLU A 208 -14.83 -1.19 -7.69
CA GLU A 208 -15.45 -0.14 -8.49
C GLU A 208 -14.85 1.23 -8.15
N PRO A 209 -14.84 2.17 -9.11
CA PRO A 209 -14.33 3.51 -8.90
C PRO A 209 -14.99 4.24 -7.72
N MET A 210 -14.11 4.78 -6.87
CA MET A 210 -14.27 5.44 -5.57
C MET A 210 -14.13 6.95 -5.43
N GLN A 211 -14.57 7.51 -4.29
CA GLN A 211 -13.82 8.64 -3.73
C GLN A 211 -12.40 8.17 -3.38
N PRO A 212 -11.34 8.95 -3.64
CA PRO A 212 -9.97 8.41 -3.73
C PRO A 212 -9.44 7.99 -2.35
N ILE A 213 -9.81 8.75 -1.32
CA ILE A 213 -9.54 8.46 0.09
C ILE A 213 -10.12 7.10 0.48
N LYS A 214 -11.38 6.91 0.10
CA LYS A 214 -12.12 5.68 0.40
C LYS A 214 -11.54 4.51 -0.40
N GLN A 215 -11.16 4.73 -1.66
CA GLN A 215 -10.49 3.73 -2.50
C GLN A 215 -9.20 3.24 -1.83
N HIS A 216 -8.29 4.18 -1.50
CA HIS A 216 -7.03 3.88 -0.84
C HIS A 216 -7.23 3.14 0.49
N MET A 217 -8.34 3.39 1.18
CA MET A 217 -8.67 2.77 2.47
C MET A 217 -9.50 1.50 2.37
N TRP A 218 -9.16 0.63 1.42
CA TRP A 218 -9.85 -0.64 1.19
C TRP A 218 -11.34 -0.51 0.86
N GLY A 219 -11.83 0.68 0.54
CA GLY A 219 -13.26 0.91 0.31
C GLY A 219 -13.80 0.12 -0.90
N GLY A 220 -12.92 -0.19 -1.85
CA GLY A 220 -13.22 -1.04 -3.02
C GLY A 220 -13.10 -2.54 -2.77
N TYR A 221 -12.71 -2.97 -1.57
CA TYR A 221 -12.45 -4.39 -1.30
C TYR A 221 -13.77 -5.12 -1.07
N ASN A 222 -14.12 -5.97 -2.03
CA ASN A 222 -15.29 -6.83 -1.95
C ASN A 222 -14.85 -8.27 -1.70
N PHE A 223 -15.51 -8.96 -0.78
CA PHE A 223 -15.15 -10.32 -0.40
C PHE A 223 -16.22 -11.33 -0.87
N ASN A 224 -15.79 -12.53 -1.19
CA ASN A 224 -16.66 -13.68 -1.36
C ASN A 224 -17.20 -14.17 0.00
N ALA A 225 -18.16 -15.09 -0.03
CA ALA A 225 -18.78 -15.65 1.18
C ALA A 225 -17.76 -16.35 2.09
N ASP A 226 -16.75 -16.98 1.51
CA ASP A 226 -15.65 -17.66 2.21
C ASP A 226 -14.58 -16.70 2.78
N GLY A 227 -14.75 -15.38 2.59
CA GLY A 227 -13.81 -14.36 3.07
C GLY A 227 -12.62 -14.13 2.14
N SER A 228 -12.50 -14.83 1.00
CA SER A 228 -11.51 -14.50 -0.03
C SER A 228 -11.81 -13.14 -0.68
N LEU A 229 -10.77 -12.39 -1.02
CA LEU A 229 -10.94 -11.10 -1.70
C LEU A 229 -11.29 -11.35 -3.16
N LYS A 230 -12.26 -10.60 -3.69
CA LYS A 230 -12.55 -10.63 -5.12
C LYS A 230 -11.38 -10.01 -5.87
N LEU A 231 -10.75 -10.83 -6.70
CA LEU A 231 -9.70 -10.43 -7.62
C LEU A 231 -10.20 -10.58 -9.04
N ARG A 232 -9.75 -9.71 -9.93
CA ARG A 232 -10.03 -9.82 -11.37
C ARG A 232 -8.76 -10.18 -12.13
N LYS A 233 -8.94 -10.78 -13.31
CA LYS A 233 -7.82 -11.05 -14.20
C LYS A 233 -7.30 -9.73 -14.76
N VAL A 234 -6.02 -9.72 -15.09
CA VAL A 234 -5.40 -8.64 -15.85
C VAL A 234 -6.20 -8.44 -17.15
N ASP A 235 -6.67 -7.22 -17.35
CA ASP A 235 -7.56 -6.81 -18.44
C ASP A 235 -6.96 -5.62 -19.21
N GLN A 236 -7.68 -5.14 -20.23
CA GLN A 236 -7.22 -3.98 -21.00
C GLN A 236 -7.10 -2.71 -20.14
N ALA A 237 -7.94 -2.57 -19.11
CA ALA A 237 -7.90 -1.47 -18.15
C ALA A 237 -6.58 -1.44 -17.38
N PHE A 238 -6.17 -2.58 -16.86
CA PHE A 238 -4.89 -2.73 -16.19
C PHE A 238 -3.71 -2.49 -17.14
N LEU A 239 -3.74 -3.08 -18.34
CA LEU A 239 -2.71 -2.91 -19.39
C LEU A 239 -2.47 -1.45 -19.71
N ALA A 240 -3.57 -0.74 -19.89
CA ALA A 240 -3.61 0.66 -20.20
C ALA A 240 -3.00 1.53 -19.11
N GLU A 241 -3.39 1.28 -17.86
CA GLU A 241 -2.89 2.01 -16.69
C GLU A 241 -1.41 1.75 -16.51
N SER A 242 -1.00 0.47 -16.53
CA SER A 242 0.41 0.07 -16.45
C SER A 242 1.28 0.74 -17.52
N ARG A 243 0.80 0.82 -18.76
CA ARG A 243 1.50 1.53 -19.85
C ARG A 243 1.55 3.04 -19.62
N SER A 244 0.48 3.63 -19.07
CA SER A 244 0.41 5.05 -18.75
C SER A 244 1.43 5.41 -17.67
N GLU A 245 1.41 4.70 -16.54
CA GLU A 245 2.34 4.88 -15.45
C GLU A 245 3.79 4.65 -15.88
N ARG A 246 4.05 3.63 -16.71
CA ARG A 246 5.40 3.39 -17.24
C ARG A 246 5.91 4.57 -18.07
N LYS A 247 5.05 5.22 -18.87
CA LYS A 247 5.42 6.43 -19.63
C LYS A 247 5.70 7.60 -18.68
N LEU A 248 4.83 7.80 -17.69
CA LEU A 248 4.99 8.81 -16.64
C LEU A 248 6.34 8.67 -15.91
N LEU A 249 6.67 7.45 -15.49
CA LEU A 249 7.92 7.12 -14.78
C LEU A 249 9.18 7.18 -15.67
N ALA A 250 9.02 7.24 -16.98
CA ALA A 250 10.11 7.34 -17.95
C ALA A 250 10.43 8.79 -18.33
N ARG A 251 9.49 9.73 -18.18
CA ARG A 251 9.64 11.13 -18.57
C ARG A 251 9.89 12.00 -17.33
N SER A 252 11.06 12.64 -17.27
CA SER A 252 11.47 13.46 -16.12
C SER A 252 10.56 14.67 -15.87
N GLY A 253 10.01 15.28 -16.91
CA GLY A 253 9.05 16.40 -16.82
C GLY A 253 7.71 15.95 -16.24
N ASP A 254 7.05 14.98 -16.88
CA ASP A 254 5.76 14.43 -16.44
C ASP A 254 5.83 13.89 -15.00
N LEU A 255 6.97 13.33 -14.60
CA LEU A 255 7.23 12.87 -13.25
C LEU A 255 7.36 14.02 -12.23
N ALA A 256 8.05 15.10 -12.58
CA ALA A 256 8.17 16.28 -11.73
C ALA A 256 6.80 16.94 -11.53
N ASP A 257 6.02 17.08 -12.60
CA ASP A 257 4.65 17.60 -12.56
C ASP A 257 3.73 16.72 -11.71
N PHE A 258 3.86 15.39 -11.82
CA PHE A 258 3.12 14.44 -10.99
C PHE A 258 3.47 14.56 -9.51
N LEU A 259 4.76 14.70 -9.20
CA LEU A 259 5.25 14.90 -7.84
C LEU A 259 4.86 16.26 -7.27
N GLU A 260 4.79 17.29 -8.09
CA GLU A 260 4.25 18.61 -7.73
C GLU A 260 2.75 18.51 -7.47
N LYS A 261 1.99 17.83 -8.33
CA LYS A 261 0.55 17.57 -8.15
C LYS A 261 0.21 16.69 -6.95
N MET A 262 1.14 15.87 -6.47
CA MET A 262 0.90 15.20 -5.19
C MET A 262 1.30 16.06 -3.97
N GLY A 263 1.85 17.26 -4.22
CA GLY A 263 2.28 18.34 -3.31
C GLY A 263 1.25 18.81 -2.30
N SER A 264 0.04 19.03 -2.78
CA SER A 264 -1.04 19.61 -1.99
C SER A 264 -2.32 18.77 -2.06
N ALA A 265 -3.17 18.89 -1.04
CA ALA A 265 -4.43 18.18 -0.95
C ALA A 265 -5.43 18.51 -2.05
N GLU A 266 -5.41 19.72 -2.59
CA GLU A 266 -6.20 20.07 -3.77
C GLU A 266 -5.64 19.39 -5.02
N GLU A 267 -4.33 19.30 -5.14
CA GLU A 267 -3.71 18.69 -6.32
C GLU A 267 -3.78 17.16 -6.30
N VAL A 268 -3.80 16.48 -5.15
CA VAL A 268 -4.11 15.04 -5.08
C VAL A 268 -5.57 14.78 -5.43
N LYS A 269 -6.48 15.64 -4.98
CA LYS A 269 -7.89 15.58 -5.43
C LYS A 269 -7.95 15.78 -6.94
N LYS A 270 -7.23 16.78 -7.47
CA LYS A 270 -7.12 17.03 -8.92
C LYS A 270 -6.52 15.84 -9.65
N LEU A 271 -5.45 15.23 -9.14
CA LEU A 271 -4.81 14.06 -9.74
C LEU A 271 -5.75 12.86 -9.77
N ALA A 272 -6.47 12.60 -8.69
CA ALA A 272 -7.49 11.56 -8.67
C ALA A 272 -8.60 11.86 -9.68
N THR A 273 -8.98 13.13 -9.82
CA THR A 273 -9.97 13.56 -10.80
C THR A 273 -9.46 13.42 -12.24
N ASP A 274 -8.23 13.86 -12.52
CA ASP A 274 -7.52 13.69 -13.80
C ASP A 274 -7.42 12.19 -14.15
N LYS A 275 -7.09 11.33 -13.18
CA LYS A 275 -7.01 9.86 -13.36
C LYS A 275 -8.39 9.26 -13.67
N ILE A 276 -9.44 9.71 -12.98
CA ILE A 276 -10.82 9.29 -13.26
C ILE A 276 -11.27 9.76 -14.65
N GLU A 277 -11.01 11.02 -15.02
CA GLU A 277 -11.34 11.58 -16.34
C GLU A 277 -10.62 10.81 -17.46
N GLN A 278 -9.33 10.49 -17.28
CA GLN A 278 -8.57 9.65 -18.21
C GLN A 278 -9.14 8.24 -18.33
N LEU A 279 -9.54 7.63 -17.22
CA LEU A 279 -10.17 6.30 -17.24
C LEU A 279 -11.55 6.34 -17.91
N VAL A 280 -12.35 7.38 -17.70
CA VAL A 280 -13.65 7.58 -18.40
C VAL A 280 -13.44 7.73 -19.90
N GLN A 281 -12.49 8.56 -20.34
CA GLN A 281 -12.18 8.72 -21.76
C GLN A 281 -11.72 7.41 -22.40
N ARG A 282 -11.00 6.58 -21.64
CA ARG A 282 -10.42 5.32 -22.13
C ARG A 282 -11.41 4.15 -22.07
N TYR A 283 -12.38 4.21 -21.16
CA TYR A 283 -13.40 3.18 -20.93
C TYR A 283 -14.81 3.82 -20.88
N PRO A 284 -15.28 4.40 -22.00
CA PRO A 284 -16.54 5.14 -22.03
C PRO A 284 -17.77 4.27 -21.71
N ASP A 285 -17.70 2.96 -21.99
CA ASP A 285 -18.79 2.02 -21.75
C ASP A 285 -18.93 1.60 -20.28
N HIS A 286 -17.97 1.96 -19.42
CA HIS A 286 -17.99 1.60 -18.01
C HIS A 286 -18.87 2.58 -17.22
N LYS A 287 -20.16 2.28 -17.13
CA LYS A 287 -21.18 3.15 -16.50
C LYS A 287 -20.82 3.63 -15.09
N SER A 288 -20.08 2.84 -14.31
CA SER A 288 -19.61 3.23 -12.97
C SER A 288 -18.53 4.32 -13.00
N LEU A 289 -17.65 4.35 -14.01
CA LEU A 289 -16.66 5.41 -14.20
C LEU A 289 -17.32 6.75 -14.56
N ALA A 290 -18.30 6.73 -15.47
CA ALA A 290 -19.06 7.94 -15.83
C ALA A 290 -19.84 8.53 -14.64
N LYS A 291 -20.46 7.66 -13.83
CA LYS A 291 -21.14 8.05 -12.59
C LYS A 291 -20.18 8.66 -11.57
N LEU A 292 -18.96 8.12 -11.48
CA LEU A 292 -17.95 8.65 -10.60
C LEU A 292 -17.44 10.03 -11.07
N ALA A 293 -17.17 10.22 -12.36
CA ALA A 293 -16.77 11.54 -12.87
C ALA A 293 -17.83 12.61 -12.54
N ALA A 294 -19.11 12.31 -12.71
CA ALA A 294 -20.21 13.21 -12.34
C ALA A 294 -20.24 13.55 -10.83
N LEU A 295 -19.93 12.60 -9.95
CA LEU A 295 -19.81 12.85 -8.50
C LEU A 295 -18.68 13.85 -8.18
N PHE A 296 -17.55 13.75 -8.87
CA PHE A 296 -16.41 14.66 -8.69
C PHE A 296 -16.62 16.04 -9.33
N GLU A 297 -17.41 16.12 -10.40
CA GLU A 297 -17.86 17.39 -10.99
C GLU A 297 -18.88 18.12 -10.09
N GLY A 298 -19.83 17.39 -9.50
CA GLY A 298 -20.83 17.94 -8.56
C GLY A 298 -20.20 18.58 -7.32
N GLU A 299 -19.20 17.91 -6.69
CA GLU A 299 -18.44 18.48 -5.57
C GLU A 299 -17.61 19.73 -5.95
N ARG A 300 -17.27 19.88 -7.25
CA ARG A 300 -16.55 21.06 -7.78
C ARG A 300 -17.48 22.28 -7.84
N ASN A 301 -18.73 22.06 -8.24
CA ASN A 301 -19.74 23.12 -8.37
C ASN A 301 -20.31 23.59 -7.02
N ASP A 302 -20.49 22.71 -6.03
CA ASP A 302 -20.95 23.09 -4.69
C ASP A 302 -19.94 23.97 -3.93
N LYS A 303 -18.63 23.79 -4.16
CA LYS A 303 -17.60 24.67 -3.58
C LYS A 303 -17.58 26.08 -4.19
N LEU A 304 -17.98 26.22 -5.46
CA LEU A 304 -18.07 27.51 -6.14
C LEU A 304 -19.31 28.32 -5.70
N SER A 305 -20.39 27.63 -5.30
CA SER A 305 -21.59 28.28 -4.77
C SER A 305 -21.42 28.81 -3.33
N HIS A 306 -20.57 28.17 -2.52
CA HIS A 306 -20.26 28.58 -1.14
C HIS A 306 -19.11 29.61 -1.00
N ARG A 307 -18.41 29.95 -2.08
CA ARG A 307 -17.44 31.07 -2.11
C ARG A 307 -18.06 32.40 -2.57
N LYS A 308 -19.38 32.44 -2.83
CA LYS A 308 -20.14 33.63 -3.28
C LYS A 308 -21.07 34.22 -2.21
N LYS A 309 -20.84 33.95 -0.92
CA LYS A 309 -21.48 34.66 0.18
C LYS A 309 -20.44 35.23 1.12
#